data_AF-A0A651HXA4-F1
#
_entry.id   AF-A0A651HXA4-F1
#
_cell.length_a   1.000
_cell.length_b   1.000
_cell.length_c   1.000
_cell.angle_alpha   90.00
_cell.angle_beta   90.00
_cell.angle_gamma   90.00
#
_symmetry.space_group_name_H-M   'P 1'
#
loop_
_entity.id
_entity.type
_entity.pdbx_description
1 polymer ?
#
loop_
_entity_poly.entity_id
_entity_poly.type
_entity_poly.pdbx_seq_one_letter_code
_entity_poly.pdbx_strand_id
1 'polypeptide(L)'
;MKLQNSFFLVLAITIVCGVTFSSCSKDDDGSVSVLEEGKKRYEELKKNPDLIEVSFPDVDPGPPFYARVGKFPDAELVFRSKGKVFIPILRGVSCIDKEFNLLDLAHVPNAFFCQLTITGTILIEADAQPGDFPAIGFGQGENVDMWILDEDKFDNAIADGVLTIGELESLQPLMGKGSYAEYNVPRDELGYLLLIEASGTVASTNQKFSFSYVERNRQQVSISLDLK
;
A
#
# COMPACT_ATOMS: atom_id res chain seq x y z
N MET A 1 42.78 39.09 -61.13
CA MET A 1 42.71 38.24 -62.34
C MET A 1 41.53 37.29 -62.12
N LYS A 2 40.32 37.73 -62.51
CA LYS A 2 39.58 37.40 -63.75
C LYS A 2 38.83 36.06 -63.68
N LEU A 3 37.49 36.19 -63.66
CA LEU A 3 36.42 35.37 -64.28
C LEU A 3 36.36 33.87 -63.88
N GLN A 4 35.22 33.18 -63.82
CA GLN A 4 33.91 33.29 -64.51
C GLN A 4 32.93 32.38 -63.73
N ASN A 5 31.72 32.82 -63.37
CA ASN A 5 30.44 32.58 -64.07
C ASN A 5 30.27 31.14 -64.58
N SER A 6 29.12 30.46 -64.57
CA SER A 6 27.73 30.63 -64.12
C SER A 6 27.02 29.38 -64.65
N PHE A 7 25.92 28.92 -64.06
CA PHE A 7 24.70 28.40 -64.71
C PHE A 7 23.85 27.68 -63.64
N PHE A 8 22.80 28.31 -63.13
CA PHE A 8 21.40 28.16 -63.56
C PHE A 8 20.84 26.74 -63.41
N LEU A 9 20.01 26.53 -62.38
CA LEU A 9 18.62 26.14 -62.63
C LEU A 9 17.73 26.54 -61.45
N VAL A 10 16.71 27.32 -61.77
CA VAL A 10 15.56 27.67 -60.93
C VAL A 10 14.59 26.50 -60.96
N LEU A 11 14.11 26.05 -59.80
CA LEU A 11 12.76 25.48 -59.69
C LEU A 11 12.15 25.88 -58.36
N ALA A 12 11.21 26.82 -58.42
CA ALA A 12 10.30 27.15 -57.34
C ALA A 12 9.16 26.13 -57.32
N ILE A 13 8.94 25.48 -56.18
CA ILE A 13 7.69 24.79 -55.88
C ILE A 13 7.18 25.30 -54.54
N THR A 14 6.10 26.05 -54.62
CA THR A 14 5.26 26.52 -53.53
C THR A 14 4.38 25.35 -53.05
N ILE A 15 4.52 24.90 -51.80
CA ILE A 15 3.51 24.03 -51.16
C ILE A 15 3.14 24.61 -49.79
N VAL A 16 2.04 25.34 -49.83
CA VAL A 16 0.87 25.32 -48.94
C VAL A 16 1.08 24.94 -47.47
N CYS A 17 0.76 25.91 -46.61
CA CYS A 17 0.40 25.77 -45.21
C CYS A 17 -0.49 24.55 -44.93
N GLY A 18 -0.01 23.65 -44.09
CA GLY A 18 -0.81 22.67 -43.37
C GLY A 18 -0.35 22.63 -41.92
N VAL A 19 -0.74 23.65 -41.14
CA VAL A 19 -0.62 23.64 -39.68
C VAL A 19 -1.58 22.57 -39.17
N THR A 20 -1.14 21.32 -39.17
CA THR A 20 -1.85 20.26 -38.47
C THR A 20 -1.38 20.32 -37.03
N PHE A 21 -2.19 20.96 -36.20
CA PHE A 21 -2.25 20.64 -34.78
C PHE A 21 -2.66 19.16 -34.69
N SER A 22 -1.69 18.25 -34.81
CA SER A 22 -1.87 16.90 -34.32
C SER A 22 -1.95 17.03 -32.81
N SER A 23 -3.20 17.17 -32.38
CA SER A 23 -3.73 16.77 -31.09
C SER A 23 -2.79 15.73 -30.47
N CYS A 24 -2.13 16.12 -29.39
CA CYS A 24 -1.56 15.16 -28.46
C CYS A 24 -2.70 14.25 -28.04
N SER A 25 -2.81 13.10 -28.69
CA SER A 25 -3.51 11.96 -28.15
C SER A 25 -2.89 11.76 -26.77
N LYS A 26 -3.70 12.01 -25.74
CA LYS A 26 -3.40 11.54 -24.40
C LYS A 26 -3.15 10.05 -24.56
N ASP A 27 -1.90 9.66 -24.37
CA ASP A 27 -1.59 8.29 -24.02
C ASP A 27 -2.38 8.03 -22.74
N ASP A 28 -3.51 7.36 -22.92
CA ASP A 28 -4.25 6.70 -21.86
C ASP A 28 -3.31 5.58 -21.41
N ASP A 29 -2.37 5.94 -20.52
CA ASP A 29 -1.48 5.00 -19.88
C ASP A 29 -2.39 4.05 -19.11
N GLY A 30 -2.67 2.90 -19.74
CA GLY A 30 -3.39 1.76 -19.20
C GLY A 30 -2.60 1.12 -18.05
N SER A 31 -2.17 1.95 -17.10
CA SER A 31 -1.69 1.54 -15.80
C SER A 31 -2.79 0.70 -15.18
N VAL A 32 -2.55 -0.61 -15.17
CA VAL A 32 -3.31 -1.56 -14.37
C VAL A 32 -3.33 -0.98 -12.95
N SER A 33 -4.51 -0.76 -12.38
CA SER A 33 -4.63 -0.35 -10.96
C SER A 33 -3.77 -1.29 -10.13
N VAL A 34 -3.05 -0.75 -9.15
CA VAL A 34 -2.14 -1.51 -8.29
C VAL A 34 -2.86 -2.75 -7.73
N LEU A 35 -4.13 -2.64 -7.35
CA LEU A 35 -4.92 -3.77 -6.86
C LEU A 35 -5.19 -4.85 -7.91
N GLU A 36 -5.33 -4.50 -9.19
CA GLU A 36 -5.53 -5.49 -10.25
C GLU A 36 -4.25 -6.33 -10.48
N GLU A 37 -3.07 -5.74 -10.28
CA GLU A 37 -1.82 -6.51 -10.24
C GLU A 37 -1.80 -7.48 -9.05
N GLY A 38 -2.12 -6.98 -7.84
CA GLY A 38 -2.18 -7.82 -6.63
C GLY A 38 -3.15 -8.99 -6.78
N LYS A 39 -4.33 -8.71 -7.31
CA LYS A 39 -5.36 -9.70 -7.63
C LYS A 39 -4.85 -10.74 -8.61
N LYS A 40 -4.25 -10.31 -9.72
CA LYS A 40 -3.68 -11.23 -10.71
C LYS A 40 -2.62 -12.12 -10.08
N ARG A 41 -1.73 -11.55 -9.25
CA ARG A 41 -0.69 -12.31 -8.56
C ARG A 41 -1.28 -13.34 -7.60
N TYR A 42 -2.28 -12.96 -6.83
CA TYR A 42 -2.98 -13.85 -5.91
C TYR A 42 -3.67 -15.01 -6.66
N GLU A 43 -4.38 -14.72 -7.75
CA GLU A 43 -5.04 -15.72 -8.61
C GLU A 43 -4.04 -16.67 -9.31
N GLU A 44 -2.82 -16.22 -9.58
CA GLU A 44 -1.74 -17.09 -10.06
C GLU A 44 -1.24 -18.03 -8.97
N LEU A 45 -0.99 -17.52 -7.76
CA LEU A 45 -0.52 -18.31 -6.62
C LEU A 45 -1.56 -19.35 -6.18
N LYS A 46 -2.85 -19.00 -6.22
CA LYS A 46 -3.97 -19.89 -5.90
C LYS A 46 -4.05 -21.14 -6.79
N LYS A 47 -3.40 -21.15 -7.95
CA LYS A 47 -3.31 -22.33 -8.83
C LYS A 47 -2.27 -23.35 -8.37
N ASN A 48 -1.43 -23.00 -7.39
CA ASN A 48 -0.45 -23.92 -6.82
C ASN A 48 -1.19 -25.01 -6.00
N PRO A 49 -1.07 -26.31 -6.37
CA PRO A 49 -1.74 -27.39 -5.65
C PRO A 49 -1.24 -27.60 -4.21
N ASP A 50 -0.07 -27.05 -3.86
CA ASP A 50 0.50 -27.15 -2.51
C ASP A 50 -0.11 -26.12 -1.54
N LEU A 51 -0.87 -25.15 -2.07
CA LEU A 51 -1.53 -24.11 -1.29
C LEU A 51 -3.03 -24.39 -1.19
N ILE A 52 -3.57 -24.20 0.01
CA ILE A 52 -5.00 -24.20 0.28
C ILE A 52 -5.45 -22.77 0.60
N GLU A 53 -6.65 -22.44 0.15
CA GLU A 53 -7.27 -21.15 0.44
C GLU A 53 -8.15 -21.24 1.69
N VAL A 54 -7.94 -20.33 2.62
CA VAL A 54 -8.66 -20.25 3.89
C VAL A 54 -9.20 -18.84 4.09
N SER A 55 -10.47 -18.71 4.43
CA SER A 55 -11.10 -17.40 4.69
C SER A 55 -10.87 -16.92 6.13
N PHE A 56 -10.68 -15.62 6.31
CA PHE A 56 -10.65 -14.97 7.62
C PHE A 56 -11.69 -13.84 7.71
N PRO A 57 -12.24 -13.55 8.91
CA PRO A 57 -11.92 -14.18 10.19
C PRO A 57 -12.67 -15.50 10.49
N ASP A 58 -13.48 -16.01 9.55
CA ASP A 58 -14.43 -17.11 9.83
C ASP A 58 -13.78 -18.47 10.09
N VAL A 59 -12.68 -18.80 9.39
CA VAL A 59 -11.97 -20.08 9.54
C VAL A 59 -10.61 -19.86 10.20
N ASP A 60 -9.85 -18.87 9.73
CA ASP A 60 -8.62 -18.39 10.35
C ASP A 60 -8.87 -17.04 11.05
N PRO A 61 -8.29 -16.74 12.23
CA PRO A 61 -8.50 -15.46 12.93
C PRO A 61 -7.90 -14.24 12.20
N GLY A 62 -7.17 -14.45 11.11
CA GLY A 62 -6.53 -13.43 10.29
C GLY A 62 -5.22 -12.92 10.89
N PRO A 63 -4.65 -11.83 10.34
CA PRO A 63 -3.36 -11.30 10.77
C PRO A 63 -3.29 -10.98 12.28
N PRO A 64 -2.23 -11.40 13.02
CA PRO A 64 -2.12 -11.24 14.46
C PRO A 64 -1.69 -9.84 14.93
N PHE A 65 -2.01 -8.80 14.17
CA PHE A 65 -1.58 -7.42 14.48
C PHE A 65 -2.77 -6.47 14.56
N TYR A 66 -2.66 -5.46 15.43
CA TYR A 66 -3.71 -4.46 15.65
C TYR A 66 -3.69 -3.36 14.60
N ALA A 67 -2.50 -2.99 14.15
CA ALA A 67 -2.24 -1.91 13.22
C ALA A 67 -1.14 -2.33 12.24
N ARG A 68 -1.16 -1.79 11.03
CA ARG A 68 -0.14 -2.05 10.01
C ARG A 68 1.04 -1.07 10.20
N VAL A 69 1.75 -1.25 11.31
CA VAL A 69 2.95 -0.51 11.69
C VAL A 69 3.92 -1.47 12.38
N GLY A 70 5.20 -1.45 12.01
CA GLY A 70 6.16 -2.39 12.60
C GLY A 70 7.61 -2.16 12.18
N LYS A 71 8.55 -2.68 12.96
CA LYS A 71 9.98 -2.72 12.65
C LYS A 71 10.48 -4.16 12.73
N PHE A 72 10.97 -4.68 11.62
CA PHE A 72 11.68 -5.95 11.53
C PHE A 72 13.18 -5.71 11.30
N PRO A 73 14.05 -6.69 11.62
CA PRO A 73 15.47 -6.58 11.31
C PRO A 73 15.78 -6.21 9.85
N ASP A 74 14.99 -6.75 8.92
CA ASP A 74 15.22 -6.62 7.48
C ASP A 74 14.12 -5.82 6.75
N ALA A 75 13.17 -5.23 7.47
CA ALA A 75 12.07 -4.46 6.87
C ALA A 75 11.47 -3.44 7.85
N GLU A 76 11.13 -2.26 7.36
CA GLU A 76 10.33 -1.28 8.10
C GLU A 76 8.92 -1.23 7.49
N LEU A 77 7.90 -1.55 8.29
CA LEU A 77 6.50 -1.38 7.90
C LEU A 77 5.99 -0.04 8.43
N VAL A 78 6.58 1.06 7.96
CA VAL A 78 6.12 2.42 8.26
C VAL A 78 5.89 3.16 6.96
N PHE A 79 4.65 3.53 6.68
CA PHE A 79 4.25 4.12 5.41
C PHE A 79 4.37 5.64 5.42
N ARG A 80 5.47 6.16 4.85
CA ARG A 80 5.85 7.58 4.88
C ARG A 80 5.59 8.27 3.55
N SER A 81 4.86 9.38 3.56
CA SER A 81 4.64 10.18 2.35
C SER A 81 4.41 11.65 2.70
N LYS A 82 5.18 12.55 2.07
CA LYS A 82 5.03 14.01 2.19
C LYS A 82 5.02 14.52 3.64
N GLY A 83 5.93 14.01 4.49
CA GLY A 83 6.03 14.42 5.90
C GLY A 83 4.93 13.85 6.79
N LYS A 84 4.23 12.79 6.32
CA LYS A 84 3.16 12.11 7.05
C LYS A 84 3.43 10.63 7.16
N VAL A 85 2.95 10.03 8.24
CA VAL A 85 2.90 8.58 8.46
C VAL A 85 1.45 8.13 8.38
N PHE A 86 1.19 7.09 7.57
CA PHE A 86 -0.12 6.47 7.42
C PHE A 86 -0.15 5.12 8.15
N ILE A 87 -1.10 4.93 9.06
CA ILE A 87 -1.23 3.71 9.86
C ILE A 87 -2.66 3.17 9.75
N PRO A 88 -2.88 2.12 8.95
CA PRO A 88 -4.10 1.32 8.99
C PRO A 88 -4.28 0.66 10.37
N ILE A 89 -5.46 0.79 10.97
CA ILE A 89 -5.85 0.12 12.20
C ILE A 89 -6.84 -0.99 11.87
N LEU A 90 -6.36 -2.24 11.95
CA LEU A 90 -7.11 -3.42 11.49
C LEU A 90 -7.93 -4.10 12.58
N ARG A 91 -7.73 -3.73 13.84
CA ARG A 91 -8.53 -4.20 14.98
C ARG A 91 -8.92 -3.01 15.86
N GLY A 92 -10.06 -3.10 16.55
CA GLY A 92 -10.56 -1.99 17.34
C GLY A 92 -9.54 -1.46 18.35
N VAL A 93 -9.31 -0.14 18.33
CA VAL A 93 -8.30 0.57 19.16
C VAL A 93 -8.49 0.29 20.65
N SER A 94 -9.74 0.25 21.11
CA SER A 94 -10.09 0.00 22.51
C SER A 94 -9.73 -1.42 23.00
N CYS A 95 -9.38 -2.32 22.09
CA CYS A 95 -9.00 -3.70 22.39
C CYS A 95 -7.47 -3.90 22.40
N ILE A 96 -6.69 -2.89 22.00
CA ILE A 96 -5.23 -2.96 22.01
C ILE A 96 -4.75 -2.95 23.46
N ASP A 97 -3.87 -3.88 23.81
CA ASP A 97 -3.19 -3.88 25.11
C ASP A 97 -2.36 -2.59 25.25
N LYS A 98 -2.56 -1.87 26.36
CA LYS A 98 -1.97 -0.55 26.58
C LYS A 98 -0.46 -0.58 26.61
N GLU A 99 0.12 -1.69 27.06
CA GLU A 99 1.57 -1.85 27.23
C GLU A 99 2.22 -2.57 26.04
N PHE A 100 1.43 -3.01 25.05
CA PHE A 100 1.97 -3.69 23.88
C PHE A 100 2.75 -2.72 22.99
N ASN A 101 3.95 -3.11 22.60
CA ASN A 101 4.75 -2.36 21.64
C ASN A 101 4.23 -2.60 20.22
N LEU A 102 3.53 -1.62 19.64
CA LEU A 102 3.00 -1.71 18.28
C LEU A 102 4.09 -1.93 17.23
N LEU A 103 5.36 -1.59 17.50
CA LEU A 103 6.46 -1.83 16.57
C LEU A 103 6.82 -3.31 16.41
N ASP A 104 6.42 -4.17 17.36
CA ASP A 104 6.63 -5.62 17.26
C ASP A 104 5.67 -6.26 16.22
N LEU A 105 4.69 -5.49 15.73
CA LEU A 105 3.62 -5.86 14.82
C LEU A 105 2.68 -6.95 15.39
N ALA A 106 3.19 -8.17 15.57
CA ALA A 106 2.40 -9.35 15.91
C ALA A 106 2.25 -9.57 17.44
N HIS A 107 1.01 -9.71 17.92
CA HIS A 107 0.70 -10.02 19.32
C HIS A 107 -0.10 -11.33 19.41
N VAL A 108 0.60 -12.47 19.42
CA VAL A 108 -0.03 -13.79 19.50
C VAL A 108 -0.08 -14.28 20.95
N PRO A 109 -1.23 -14.80 21.45
CA PRO A 109 -2.53 -14.91 20.78
C PRO A 109 -3.42 -13.67 20.96
N ASN A 110 -2.97 -12.66 21.72
CA ASN A 110 -3.83 -11.60 22.25
C ASN A 110 -4.57 -10.78 21.18
N ALA A 111 -3.95 -10.52 20.02
CA ALA A 111 -4.60 -9.81 18.92
C ALA A 111 -5.82 -10.55 18.37
N PHE A 112 -5.83 -11.89 18.42
CA PHE A 112 -6.95 -12.69 17.90
C PHE A 112 -8.24 -12.52 18.72
N PHE A 113 -8.15 -12.08 19.97
CA PHE A 113 -9.33 -11.78 20.78
C PHE A 113 -9.99 -10.44 20.44
N CYS A 114 -9.35 -9.63 19.60
CA CYS A 114 -9.89 -8.36 19.14
C CYS A 114 -10.52 -8.51 17.78
N GLN A 115 -11.72 -7.98 17.58
CA GLN A 115 -12.41 -8.11 16.29
C GLN A 115 -11.61 -7.44 15.16
N LEU A 116 -11.40 -8.19 14.07
CA LEU A 116 -10.78 -7.70 12.84
C LEU A 116 -11.80 -6.85 12.04
N THR A 117 -11.34 -5.73 11.48
CA THR A 117 -12.15 -4.79 10.68
C THR A 117 -12.10 -5.06 9.18
N ILE A 118 -11.26 -6.03 8.78
CA ILE A 118 -11.12 -6.53 7.42
C ILE A 118 -11.52 -7.99 7.34
N THR A 119 -11.90 -8.42 6.15
CA THR A 119 -12.17 -9.82 5.79
C THR A 119 -11.35 -10.18 4.57
N GLY A 120 -11.09 -11.46 4.35
CA GLY A 120 -10.34 -11.88 3.18
C GLY A 120 -9.99 -13.34 3.18
N THR A 121 -8.92 -13.67 2.48
CA THR A 121 -8.45 -15.02 2.27
C THR A 121 -6.93 -15.08 2.36
N ILE A 122 -6.43 -16.16 2.92
CA ILE A 122 -5.01 -16.51 2.92
C ILE A 122 -4.79 -17.79 2.12
N LEU A 123 -3.65 -17.86 1.45
CA LEU A 123 -3.10 -19.09 0.89
C LEU A 123 -2.02 -19.59 1.85
N ILE A 124 -2.24 -20.79 2.38
CA ILE A 124 -1.31 -21.47 3.29
C ILE A 124 -0.95 -22.83 2.72
N GLU A 125 0.20 -23.35 3.11
CA GLU A 125 0.60 -24.72 2.78
C GLU A 125 -0.41 -25.72 3.37
N ALA A 126 -0.74 -26.79 2.64
CA ALA A 126 -1.79 -27.74 3.05
C ALA A 126 -1.52 -28.44 4.40
N ASP A 127 -0.25 -28.53 4.79
CA ASP A 127 0.24 -29.11 6.05
C ASP A 127 0.66 -28.06 7.09
N ALA A 128 0.44 -26.76 6.81
CA ALA A 128 0.69 -25.67 7.74
C ALA A 128 -0.12 -25.85 9.03
N GLN A 129 0.50 -25.54 10.17
CA GLN A 129 -0.21 -25.48 11.45
C GLN A 129 -1.13 -24.25 11.47
N PRO A 130 -2.27 -24.30 12.18
CA PRO A 130 -3.09 -23.11 12.40
C PRO A 130 -2.28 -21.96 13.00
N GLY A 131 -2.32 -20.80 12.36
CA GLY A 131 -1.56 -19.62 12.78
C GLY A 131 -0.12 -19.58 12.29
N ASP A 132 0.26 -20.36 11.28
CA ASP A 132 1.54 -20.17 10.58
C ASP A 132 1.52 -18.85 9.80
N PHE A 133 2.39 -17.91 10.22
CA PHE A 133 2.51 -16.56 9.66
C PHE A 133 3.95 -16.27 9.21
N PRO A 134 4.16 -15.34 8.25
CA PRO A 134 3.12 -14.61 7.52
C PRO A 134 2.54 -15.44 6.37
N ALA A 135 1.22 -15.41 6.17
CA ALA A 135 0.58 -16.08 5.04
C ALA A 135 0.54 -15.16 3.79
N ILE A 136 0.44 -15.77 2.61
CA ILE A 136 0.09 -15.05 1.39
C ILE A 136 -1.38 -14.66 1.51
N GLY A 137 -1.73 -13.39 1.36
CA GLY A 137 -3.07 -12.94 1.73
C GLY A 137 -3.62 -11.82 0.87
N PHE A 138 -4.94 -11.82 0.77
CA PHE A 138 -5.76 -10.70 0.37
C PHE A 138 -6.67 -10.32 1.52
N GLY A 139 -6.77 -9.02 1.84
CA GLY A 139 -7.68 -8.50 2.86
C GLY A 139 -8.32 -7.19 2.43
N GLN A 140 -9.60 -7.00 2.77
CA GLN A 140 -10.34 -5.77 2.47
C GLN A 140 -11.34 -5.40 3.56
N GLY A 141 -11.69 -4.12 3.66
CA GLY A 141 -12.74 -3.62 4.53
C GLY A 141 -13.20 -2.22 4.15
N GLU A 142 -14.47 -1.90 4.42
CA GLU A 142 -15.10 -0.61 4.02
C GLU A 142 -15.14 0.44 5.14
N ASN A 143 -14.82 0.03 6.37
CA ASN A 143 -14.97 0.85 7.58
C ASN A 143 -13.71 0.77 8.48
N VAL A 144 -12.54 0.73 7.84
CA VAL A 144 -11.25 0.60 8.52
C VAL A 144 -10.82 1.97 9.02
N ASP A 145 -10.34 2.02 10.27
CA ASP A 145 -9.80 3.25 10.86
C ASP A 145 -8.36 3.45 10.38
N MET A 146 -8.00 4.68 10.05
CA MET A 146 -6.71 5.01 9.42
C MET A 146 -6.14 6.27 10.04
N TRP A 147 -5.00 6.14 10.70
CA TRP A 147 -4.40 7.22 11.46
C TRP A 147 -3.33 7.89 10.60
N ILE A 148 -3.42 9.21 10.47
CA ILE A 148 -2.47 10.01 9.71
C ILE A 148 -1.75 10.97 10.65
N LEU A 149 -0.44 10.83 10.75
CA LEU A 149 0.40 11.51 11.74
C LEU A 149 1.42 12.41 11.06
N ASP A 150 1.91 13.43 11.77
CA ASP A 150 3.11 14.15 11.37
C ASP A 150 4.33 13.23 11.55
N GLU A 151 5.16 13.11 10.52
CA GLU A 151 6.31 12.21 10.50
C GLU A 151 7.33 12.52 11.61
N ASP A 152 7.70 13.79 11.79
CA ASP A 152 8.63 14.20 12.85
C ASP A 152 8.14 13.83 14.26
N LYS A 153 6.82 13.91 14.51
CA LYS A 153 6.25 13.53 15.81
C LYS A 153 6.30 12.02 16.01
N PHE A 154 5.97 11.28 14.95
CA PHE A 154 6.04 9.82 14.98
C PHE A 154 7.47 9.34 15.22
N ASP A 155 8.45 9.88 14.50
CA ASP A 155 9.86 9.47 14.62
C ASP A 155 10.42 9.76 16.01
N ASN A 156 10.04 10.89 16.63
CA ASN A 156 10.39 11.18 18.02
C ASN A 156 9.73 10.20 19.00
N ALA A 157 8.48 9.79 18.74
CA ALA A 157 7.77 8.85 19.61
C ALA A 157 8.36 7.43 19.57
N ILE A 158 8.94 7.01 18.44
CA ILE A 158 9.51 5.67 18.26
C ILE A 158 11.02 5.61 18.47
N ALA A 159 11.62 6.69 18.99
CA ALA A 159 13.07 6.85 19.09
C ALA A 159 13.73 5.86 20.07
N ASP A 160 13.00 5.43 21.08
CA ASP A 160 13.42 4.40 22.03
C ASP A 160 13.06 2.96 21.59
N GLY A 161 12.44 2.81 20.42
CA GLY A 161 12.01 1.52 19.89
C GLY A 161 10.70 1.00 20.47
N VAL A 162 9.96 1.83 21.21
CA VAL A 162 8.65 1.50 21.76
C VAL A 162 7.59 2.42 21.14
N LEU A 163 6.42 1.86 20.87
CA LEU A 163 5.23 2.63 20.51
C LEU A 163 3.99 1.98 21.13
N THR A 164 3.55 2.49 22.27
CA THR A 164 2.29 2.08 22.87
C THR A 164 1.11 2.74 22.18
N ILE A 165 -0.10 2.19 22.35
CA ILE A 165 -1.31 2.84 21.83
C ILE A 165 -1.56 4.21 22.49
N GLY A 166 -1.23 4.36 23.77
CA GLY A 166 -1.38 5.63 24.49
C GLY A 166 -0.45 6.72 23.95
N GLU A 167 0.81 6.38 23.63
CA GLU A 167 1.73 7.30 22.97
C GLU A 167 1.21 7.68 21.59
N LEU A 168 0.76 6.70 20.80
CA LEU A 168 0.22 6.95 19.47
C LEU A 168 -0.99 7.88 19.49
N GLU A 169 -1.92 7.69 20.44
CA GLU A 169 -3.06 8.59 20.66
C GLU A 169 -2.62 10.00 21.07
N SER A 170 -1.57 10.11 21.90
CA SER A 170 -1.05 11.40 22.38
C SER A 170 -0.48 12.28 21.26
N LEU A 171 -0.11 11.68 20.11
CA LEU A 171 0.34 12.41 18.93
C LEU A 171 -0.80 13.14 18.19
N GLN A 172 -2.04 12.94 18.60
CA GLN A 172 -3.25 13.54 18.02
C GLN A 172 -3.35 13.27 16.50
N PRO A 173 -3.45 11.99 16.09
CA PRO A 173 -3.60 11.62 14.69
C PRO A 173 -4.82 12.27 14.05
N LEU A 174 -4.72 12.58 12.75
CA LEU A 174 -5.89 12.80 11.93
C LEU A 174 -6.58 11.45 11.72
N MET A 175 -7.78 11.32 12.29
CA MET A 175 -8.56 10.09 12.28
C MET A 175 -9.35 9.97 10.98
N GLY A 176 -8.84 9.17 10.05
CA GLY A 176 -9.52 8.76 8.83
C GLY A 176 -10.36 7.49 9.03
N LYS A 177 -11.41 7.35 8.22
CA LYS A 177 -12.18 6.10 8.10
C LYS A 177 -12.59 5.87 6.65
N GLY A 178 -12.51 4.63 6.18
CA GLY A 178 -12.98 4.27 4.84
C GLY A 178 -12.55 2.90 4.35
N SER A 179 -12.40 2.79 3.03
CA SER A 179 -12.08 1.54 2.33
C SER A 179 -10.59 1.23 2.37
N TYR A 180 -10.26 -0.04 2.54
CA TYR A 180 -8.91 -0.59 2.61
C TYR A 180 -8.85 -1.88 1.82
N ALA A 181 -7.78 -2.08 1.07
CA ALA A 181 -7.44 -3.34 0.43
C ALA A 181 -5.92 -3.58 0.53
N GLU A 182 -5.54 -4.83 0.81
CA GLU A 182 -4.15 -5.26 0.86
C GLU A 182 -3.97 -6.57 0.09
N TYR A 183 -2.90 -6.65 -0.69
CA TYR A 183 -2.33 -7.91 -1.15
C TYR A 183 -0.91 -8.06 -0.58
N ASN A 184 -0.63 -9.22 0.02
CA ASN A 184 0.64 -9.53 0.63
C ASN A 184 1.15 -10.89 0.15
N VAL A 185 2.34 -10.92 -0.44
CA VAL A 185 3.12 -12.10 -0.76
C VAL A 185 4.43 -11.96 0.00
N PRO A 186 4.54 -12.51 1.22
CA PRO A 186 5.69 -12.27 2.10
C PRO A 186 6.91 -13.14 1.78
N ARG A 187 6.81 -14.01 0.76
CA ARG A 187 7.81 -15.01 0.37
C ARG A 187 8.68 -14.48 -0.76
N ASP A 188 10.00 -14.40 -0.55
CA ASP A 188 10.92 -13.84 -1.54
C ASP A 188 11.06 -14.75 -2.77
N GLU A 189 11.04 -16.06 -2.59
CA GLU A 189 11.08 -17.07 -3.66
C GLU A 189 9.81 -17.07 -4.54
N LEU A 190 8.71 -16.52 -4.02
CA LEU A 190 7.48 -16.29 -4.78
C LEU A 190 7.40 -14.86 -5.31
N GLY A 191 8.47 -14.08 -5.24
CA GLY A 191 8.49 -12.67 -5.63
C GLY A 191 7.71 -11.83 -4.64
N TYR A 192 8.40 -11.38 -3.59
CA TYR A 192 7.82 -10.57 -2.53
C TYR A 192 7.01 -9.40 -3.10
N LEU A 193 5.80 -9.21 -2.56
CA LEU A 193 4.88 -8.16 -2.98
C LEU A 193 4.08 -7.68 -1.78
N LEU A 194 4.07 -6.37 -1.53
CA LEU A 194 3.12 -5.74 -0.62
C LEU A 194 2.44 -4.57 -1.33
N LEU A 195 1.13 -4.67 -1.46
CA LEU A 195 0.27 -3.66 -2.06
C LEU A 195 -0.78 -3.25 -1.06
N ILE A 196 -0.94 -1.95 -0.84
CA ILE A 196 -2.01 -1.41 -0.01
C ILE A 196 -2.65 -0.25 -0.77
N GLU A 197 -3.97 -0.26 -0.87
CA GLU A 197 -4.75 0.91 -1.25
C GLU A 197 -5.77 1.22 -0.17
N ALA A 198 -5.95 2.50 0.10
CA ALA A 198 -6.97 2.95 1.02
C ALA A 198 -7.54 4.30 0.62
N SER A 199 -8.80 4.54 0.95
CA SER A 199 -9.44 5.83 0.72
C SER A 199 -10.53 6.10 1.72
N GLY A 200 -10.80 7.36 2.02
CA GLY A 200 -11.81 7.69 3.02
C GLY A 200 -11.91 9.17 3.31
N THR A 201 -12.42 9.47 4.49
CA THR A 201 -12.60 10.84 4.97
C THR A 201 -12.02 11.00 6.38
N VAL A 202 -11.37 12.13 6.65
CA VAL A 202 -10.91 12.52 7.99
C VAL A 202 -12.06 13.13 8.77
N ALA A 203 -12.43 12.53 9.90
CA ALA A 203 -13.65 12.88 10.62
C ALA A 203 -13.67 14.33 11.15
N SER A 204 -12.51 14.87 11.55
CA SER A 204 -12.41 16.22 12.13
C SER A 204 -12.45 17.35 11.09
N THR A 205 -12.12 17.07 9.83
CA THR A 205 -11.97 18.09 8.79
C THR A 205 -12.86 17.87 7.58
N ASN A 206 -13.50 16.70 7.45
CA ASN A 206 -14.18 16.23 6.24
C ASN A 206 -13.30 16.18 4.98
N GLN A 207 -11.98 16.28 5.12
CA GLN A 207 -11.06 16.12 4.01
C GLN A 207 -11.08 14.69 3.53
N LYS A 208 -11.04 14.50 2.21
CA LYS A 208 -10.89 13.17 1.62
C LYS A 208 -9.42 12.78 1.66
N PHE A 209 -9.14 11.51 1.84
CA PHE A 209 -7.80 10.98 1.64
C PHE A 209 -7.79 9.80 0.67
N SER A 210 -6.67 9.64 -0.02
CA SER A 210 -6.32 8.44 -0.77
C SER A 210 -4.88 8.06 -0.50
N PHE A 211 -4.64 6.78 -0.29
CA PHE A 211 -3.34 6.19 -0.01
C PHE A 211 -3.09 5.02 -0.97
N SER A 212 -1.87 4.94 -1.50
CA SER A 212 -1.40 3.80 -2.28
C SER A 212 0.04 3.49 -1.91
N TYR A 213 0.34 2.21 -1.72
CA TYR A 213 1.67 1.70 -1.40
C TYR A 213 1.97 0.46 -2.22
N VAL A 214 3.20 0.40 -2.73
CA VAL A 214 3.70 -0.67 -3.56
C VAL A 214 5.13 -0.97 -3.18
N GLU A 215 5.37 -2.20 -2.74
CA GLU A 215 6.69 -2.76 -2.50
C GLU A 215 6.84 -4.05 -3.29
N ARG A 216 7.96 -4.19 -4.01
CA ARG A 216 8.30 -5.40 -4.76
C ARG A 216 9.70 -5.83 -4.42
N ASN A 217 9.92 -7.12 -4.15
CA ASN A 217 11.24 -7.67 -3.84
C ASN A 217 11.98 -6.84 -2.78
N ARG A 218 11.30 -6.49 -1.68
CA ARG A 218 11.81 -5.65 -0.58
C ARG A 218 12.23 -4.22 -0.96
N GLN A 219 11.77 -3.72 -2.10
CA GLN A 219 12.02 -2.37 -2.57
C GLN A 219 10.71 -1.61 -2.71
N GLN A 220 10.60 -0.48 -2.01
CA GLN A 220 9.48 0.44 -2.18
C GLN A 220 9.52 0.99 -3.62
N VAL A 221 8.50 0.65 -4.41
CA VAL A 221 8.34 1.14 -5.79
C VAL A 221 7.56 2.44 -5.82
N SER A 222 6.49 2.54 -5.03
CA SER A 222 5.73 3.78 -4.91
C SER A 222 5.02 3.88 -3.57
N ILE A 223 4.88 5.12 -3.09
CA ILE A 223 4.01 5.47 -1.99
C ILE A 223 3.39 6.83 -2.25
N SER A 224 2.08 6.96 -2.05
CA SER A 224 1.38 8.23 -2.14
C SER A 224 0.35 8.34 -1.03
N LEU A 225 0.29 9.54 -0.44
CA LEU A 225 -0.82 9.98 0.39
C LEU A 225 -1.28 11.35 -0.13
N ASP A 226 -2.56 11.45 -0.46
CA ASP A 226 -3.19 12.70 -0.86
C ASP A 226 -4.31 13.04 0.12
N LEU A 227 -4.26 14.25 0.67
CA LEU A 227 -5.31 14.86 1.49
C LEU A 227 -5.94 16.00 0.68
N LYS A 228 -7.26 15.97 0.50
CA LYS A 228 -8.03 16.88 -0.37
C LYS A 228 -9.14 17.59 0.40
#